data_AF-A0AAW0VR40-F1
#
_entry.id   AF-A0AAW0VR40-F1
#
_cell.length_a   1.000
_cell.length_b   1.000
_cell.length_c   1.000
_cell.angle_alpha   90.00
_cell.angle_beta   90.00
_cell.angle_gamma   90.00
#
_symmetry.space_group_name_H-M   'P 1'
#
loop_
_entity.id
_entity.type
_entity.pdbx_description
1 polymer ?
#
loop_
_entity_poly.entity_id
_entity_poly.type
_entity_poly.pdbx_seq_one_letter_code
_entity_poly.pdbx_strand_id
1 'polypeptide(L)'
;ETTYTIEELVAQLLEYARDLAVAHTDQRIKDCVITVPPFFNQAERRAILTAADMAGLKVLSLMSSNAAVALNYGMFRRKEINATAQNILFYDMGASSTTATIASYQTIKTKDRGYTETNPQVTVLGLGYDRSLGGLEMQLRLRDYLAKNFNEVKKTSNDVLESPRGMAKLLKEAGRLAKVLSANSDHLSQVEGVLDEEDFKLMVKREEFEDLCLDVFERIRAPIDAALISAGMDISAIDQFIIVGGGTRIPRVQTVLQEIWGKELGKNINADEAAAMGAVYRAADLGQGFKVKKFHVKEAIVFPIEVDFERQIENEDGSTSTKVVKRSLFALGNSYPQKKVMTFNKHVADFNFSVNYAENEYLPKLEVLAANVENISHIVASGVTAAFAKHNQEGSEPKGIKAHFNMDDSGVLTLAAMEAVFEKSILVEEEKPEEEESTLSKLGSTISKLFFRVRR
;
A
#
# COMPACT_ATOMS: atom_id res chain seq x y z
N GLU A 1 8.62 -5.84 -35.35
CA GLU A 1 8.50 -6.34 -33.96
C GLU A 1 7.25 -5.73 -33.35
N THR A 2 6.48 -6.51 -32.60
CA THR A 2 5.34 -6.00 -31.84
C THR A 2 5.84 -5.58 -30.47
N THR A 3 5.68 -4.31 -30.12
CA THR A 3 6.05 -3.77 -28.81
C THR A 3 4.80 -3.73 -27.95
N TYR A 4 4.88 -4.26 -26.73
CA TYR A 4 3.80 -4.19 -25.75
C TYR A 4 4.21 -3.32 -24.57
N THR A 5 3.29 -2.55 -24.01
CA THR A 5 3.50 -1.88 -22.72
C THR A 5 3.41 -2.88 -21.57
N ILE A 6 3.87 -2.48 -20.39
CA ILE A 6 3.78 -3.33 -19.18
C ILE A 6 2.30 -3.58 -18.85
N GLU A 7 1.45 -2.57 -18.97
CA GLU A 7 0.01 -2.68 -18.74
C GLU A 7 -0.64 -3.70 -19.67
N GLU A 8 -0.26 -3.74 -20.95
CA GLU A 8 -0.79 -4.71 -21.92
C GLU A 8 -0.36 -6.14 -21.57
N LEU A 9 0.89 -6.34 -21.14
CA LEU A 9 1.38 -7.66 -20.71
C LEU A 9 0.68 -8.13 -19.42
N VAL A 10 0.48 -7.22 -18.46
CA VAL A 10 -0.27 -7.52 -17.24
C VAL A 10 -1.75 -7.79 -17.54
N ALA A 11 -2.36 -7.06 -18.49
CA ALA A 11 -3.73 -7.28 -18.91
C ALA A 11 -3.93 -8.69 -19.49
N GLN A 12 -2.99 -9.17 -20.32
CA GLN A 12 -3.02 -10.55 -20.84
C GLN A 12 -2.94 -11.60 -19.71
N LEU A 13 -2.12 -11.34 -18.67
CA LEU A 13 -2.04 -12.23 -17.51
C LEU A 13 -3.35 -12.22 -16.70
N LEU A 14 -3.96 -11.05 -16.53
CA LEU A 14 -5.25 -10.92 -15.83
C LEU A 14 -6.40 -11.57 -16.61
N GLU A 15 -6.39 -11.46 -17.93
CA GLU A 15 -7.31 -12.18 -18.82
C GLU A 15 -7.15 -13.70 -18.68
N TYR A 16 -5.92 -14.20 -18.71
CA TYR A 16 -5.65 -15.62 -18.48
C TYR A 16 -6.17 -16.08 -17.10
N ALA A 17 -5.91 -15.31 -16.04
CA ALA A 17 -6.41 -15.63 -14.70
C ALA A 17 -7.95 -15.61 -14.60
N ARG A 18 -8.60 -14.63 -15.25
CA ARG A 18 -10.07 -14.56 -15.37
C ARG A 18 -10.60 -15.80 -16.08
N ASP A 19 -9.98 -16.22 -17.18
CA ASP A 19 -10.46 -17.36 -17.97
C ASP A 19 -10.32 -18.69 -17.21
N LEU A 20 -9.27 -18.86 -16.40
CA LEU A 20 -9.16 -19.98 -15.46
C LEU A 20 -10.32 -19.98 -14.45
N ALA A 21 -10.66 -18.81 -13.89
CA ALA A 21 -11.75 -18.68 -12.94
C ALA A 21 -13.13 -18.94 -13.58
N VAL A 22 -13.36 -18.44 -14.80
CA VAL A 22 -14.56 -18.71 -15.59
C VAL A 22 -14.68 -20.21 -15.87
N ALA A 23 -13.60 -20.86 -16.32
CA ALA A 23 -13.60 -22.30 -16.60
C ALA A 23 -13.86 -23.15 -15.35
N HIS A 24 -13.36 -22.72 -14.18
CA HIS A 24 -13.58 -23.44 -12.92
C HIS A 24 -15.01 -23.27 -12.38
N THR A 25 -15.60 -22.08 -12.54
CA THR A 25 -16.89 -21.75 -11.93
C THR A 25 -18.08 -21.90 -12.87
N ASP A 26 -17.84 -22.01 -14.17
CA ASP A 26 -18.84 -21.91 -15.24
C ASP A 26 -19.69 -20.64 -15.14
N GLN A 27 -19.06 -19.55 -14.67
CA GLN A 27 -19.71 -18.25 -14.44
C GLN A 27 -18.89 -17.12 -15.02
N ARG A 28 -19.59 -16.06 -15.45
CA ARG A 28 -18.94 -14.83 -15.91
C ARG A 28 -18.34 -14.07 -14.73
N ILE A 29 -17.03 -13.86 -14.77
CA ILE A 29 -16.30 -13.06 -13.79
C ILE A 29 -16.15 -11.62 -14.31
N LYS A 30 -16.57 -10.64 -13.52
CA LYS A 30 -16.51 -9.20 -13.86
C LYS A 30 -15.80 -8.35 -12.83
N ASP A 31 -15.97 -8.70 -11.55
CA ASP A 31 -15.46 -7.91 -10.44
C ASP A 31 -14.32 -8.68 -9.76
N CYS A 32 -13.27 -7.98 -9.36
CA CYS A 32 -12.13 -8.61 -8.69
C CYS A 32 -11.52 -7.71 -7.60
N VAL A 33 -10.75 -8.34 -6.71
CA VAL A 33 -9.75 -7.67 -5.87
C VAL A 33 -8.40 -8.17 -6.35
N ILE A 34 -7.47 -7.26 -6.58
CA ILE A 34 -6.11 -7.60 -7.02
C ILE A 34 -5.16 -7.30 -5.88
N THR A 35 -4.34 -8.27 -5.50
CA THR A 35 -3.27 -8.03 -4.53
C THR A 35 -2.10 -7.33 -5.20
N VAL A 36 -1.57 -6.28 -4.57
CA VAL A 36 -0.36 -5.56 -5.02
C VAL A 36 0.68 -5.53 -3.91
N PRO A 37 1.98 -5.42 -4.21
CA PRO A 37 2.98 -5.19 -3.18
C PRO A 37 2.67 -3.91 -2.38
N PRO A 38 2.87 -3.91 -1.05
CA PRO A 38 2.52 -2.76 -0.20
C PRO A 38 3.30 -1.50 -0.57
N PHE A 39 4.51 -1.68 -1.11
CA PHE A 39 5.38 -0.61 -1.58
C PHE A 39 5.07 -0.13 -3.01
N PHE A 40 3.94 -0.53 -3.61
CA PHE A 40 3.54 0.04 -4.89
C PHE A 40 3.12 1.50 -4.75
N ASN A 41 3.71 2.36 -5.58
CA ASN A 41 3.46 3.79 -5.63
C ASN A 41 2.18 4.11 -6.46
N GLN A 42 1.82 5.40 -6.59
CA GLN A 42 0.64 5.83 -7.33
C GLN A 42 0.66 5.44 -8.82
N ALA A 43 1.82 5.49 -9.47
CA ALA A 43 1.96 5.13 -10.89
C ALA A 43 1.76 3.62 -11.07
N GLU A 44 2.42 2.81 -10.24
CA GLU A 44 2.31 1.34 -10.26
C GLU A 44 0.89 0.87 -9.95
N ARG A 45 0.23 1.46 -8.95
CA ARG A 45 -1.19 1.16 -8.64
C ARG A 45 -2.11 1.51 -9.80
N ARG A 46 -1.92 2.67 -10.45
CA ARG A 46 -2.71 3.06 -11.63
C ARG A 46 -2.44 2.16 -12.82
N ALA A 47 -1.21 1.73 -13.05
CA ALA A 47 -0.87 0.77 -14.10
C ALA A 47 -1.62 -0.56 -13.93
N ILE A 48 -1.73 -1.07 -12.70
CA ILE A 48 -2.55 -2.26 -12.42
C ILE A 48 -4.04 -2.02 -12.69
N LEU A 49 -4.58 -0.85 -12.33
CA LEU A 49 -5.98 -0.50 -12.65
C LEU A 49 -6.22 -0.42 -14.16
N THR A 50 -5.30 0.20 -14.90
CA THR A 50 -5.36 0.26 -16.37
C THR A 50 -5.30 -1.13 -16.99
N ALA A 51 -4.39 -1.99 -16.53
CA ALA A 51 -4.29 -3.37 -17.01
C ALA A 51 -5.58 -4.17 -16.73
N ALA A 52 -6.19 -3.97 -15.56
CA ALA A 52 -7.45 -4.61 -15.22
C ALA A 52 -8.62 -4.13 -16.09
N ASP A 53 -8.68 -2.83 -16.40
CA ASP A 53 -9.67 -2.26 -17.31
C ASP A 53 -9.53 -2.84 -18.73
N MET A 54 -8.29 -2.93 -19.25
CA MET A 54 -7.99 -3.60 -20.52
C MET A 54 -8.43 -5.08 -20.52
N ALA A 55 -8.30 -5.77 -19.39
CA ALA A 55 -8.75 -7.16 -19.21
C ALA A 55 -10.28 -7.28 -19.00
N GLY A 56 -11.03 -6.18 -18.99
CA GLY A 56 -12.48 -6.15 -18.77
C GLY A 56 -12.89 -6.51 -17.33
N LEU A 57 -12.00 -6.27 -16.36
CA LEU A 57 -12.21 -6.53 -14.94
C LEU A 57 -12.42 -5.23 -14.16
N LYS A 58 -13.55 -5.14 -13.47
CA LYS A 58 -13.82 -4.06 -12.51
C LYS A 58 -13.11 -4.36 -11.19
N VAL A 59 -12.08 -3.59 -10.90
CA VAL A 59 -11.37 -3.68 -9.61
C VAL A 59 -12.22 -3.06 -8.50
N LEU A 60 -12.62 -3.87 -7.52
CA LEU A 60 -13.33 -3.42 -6.31
C LEU A 60 -12.37 -2.76 -5.32
N SER A 61 -11.14 -3.27 -5.23
CA SER A 61 -10.06 -2.73 -4.40
C SER A 61 -8.73 -3.33 -4.86
N LEU A 62 -7.67 -2.52 -4.88
CA LEU A 62 -6.30 -3.03 -4.81
C LEU A 62 -5.95 -3.23 -3.34
N MET A 63 -5.72 -4.48 -2.94
CA MET A 63 -5.34 -4.81 -1.57
C MET A 63 -3.85 -5.06 -1.49
N SER A 64 -3.16 -4.57 -0.47
CA SER A 64 -1.74 -4.90 -0.32
C SER A 64 -1.59 -6.38 0.06
N SER A 65 -0.64 -7.09 -0.53
CA SER A 65 -0.44 -8.53 -0.32
C SER A 65 -0.25 -8.87 1.17
N ASN A 66 0.50 -8.05 1.89
CA ASN A 66 0.72 -8.18 3.34
C ASN A 66 -0.57 -8.02 4.16
N ALA A 67 -1.42 -7.05 3.81
CA ALA A 67 -2.71 -6.85 4.46
C ALA A 67 -3.67 -8.01 4.16
N ALA A 68 -3.60 -8.58 2.95
CA ALA A 68 -4.36 -9.77 2.58
C ALA A 68 -3.93 -11.00 3.40
N VAL A 69 -2.62 -11.22 3.56
CA VAL A 69 -2.06 -12.25 4.45
C VAL A 69 -2.53 -12.05 5.90
N ALA A 70 -2.46 -10.82 6.40
CA ALA A 70 -2.88 -10.48 7.76
C ALA A 70 -4.40 -10.69 7.96
N LEU A 71 -5.22 -10.27 7.00
CA LEU A 71 -6.66 -10.54 7.01
C LEU A 71 -6.96 -12.04 7.04
N ASN A 72 -6.29 -12.82 6.19
CA ASN A 72 -6.45 -14.27 6.16
C ASN A 72 -6.09 -14.91 7.51
N TYR A 73 -4.97 -14.50 8.11
CA TYR A 73 -4.57 -14.94 9.44
C TYR A 73 -5.64 -14.66 10.50
N GLY A 74 -6.13 -13.43 10.56
CA GLY A 74 -7.11 -12.98 11.55
C GLY A 74 -8.48 -13.64 11.38
N MET A 75 -8.90 -13.90 10.14
CA MET A 75 -10.20 -14.49 9.84
C MET A 75 -10.38 -15.86 10.52
N PHE A 76 -9.37 -16.73 10.42
CA PHE A 76 -9.40 -18.06 11.06
C PHE A 76 -9.27 -18.01 12.59
N ARG A 77 -8.81 -16.88 13.14
CA ARG A 77 -8.60 -16.65 14.58
C ARG A 77 -9.54 -15.62 15.18
N ARG A 78 -10.65 -15.34 14.50
CA ARG A 78 -11.63 -14.32 14.91
C ARG A 78 -12.07 -14.43 16.38
N LYS A 79 -12.16 -15.65 16.91
CA LYS A 79 -12.58 -15.91 18.30
C LYS A 79 -11.49 -15.64 19.34
N GLU A 80 -10.22 -15.61 18.92
CA GLU A 80 -9.06 -15.37 19.76
C GLU A 80 -8.77 -13.86 19.91
N ILE A 81 -9.16 -13.07 18.90
CA ILE A 81 -9.03 -11.61 18.89
C ILE A 81 -10.00 -11.00 19.93
N ASN A 82 -9.45 -10.19 20.84
CA ASN A 82 -10.18 -9.53 21.91
C ASN A 82 -9.86 -8.03 21.97
N ALA A 83 -10.23 -7.33 23.04
CA ALA A 83 -10.02 -5.89 23.16
C ALA A 83 -8.53 -5.50 23.36
N THR A 84 -7.70 -6.42 23.82
CA THR A 84 -6.25 -6.24 23.93
C THR A 84 -5.61 -6.43 22.57
N ALA A 85 -4.83 -5.45 22.15
CA ALA A 85 -4.07 -5.51 20.90
C ALA A 85 -3.06 -6.66 20.92
N GLN A 86 -3.05 -7.44 19.85
CA GLN A 86 -2.05 -8.48 19.58
C GLN A 86 -1.25 -8.07 18.36
N ASN A 87 0.06 -7.93 18.50
CA ASN A 87 0.95 -7.45 17.44
C ASN A 87 1.70 -8.64 16.84
N ILE A 88 1.55 -8.82 15.54
CA ILE A 88 2.14 -9.95 14.81
C ILE A 88 3.01 -9.40 13.70
N LEU A 89 4.24 -9.89 13.62
CA LEU A 89 5.15 -9.60 12.53
C LEU A 89 5.02 -10.70 11.47
N PHE A 90 4.61 -10.32 10.27
CA PHE A 90 4.60 -11.18 9.08
C PHE A 90 5.83 -10.87 8.23
N TYR A 91 6.69 -11.86 7.99
CA TYR A 91 7.84 -11.75 7.11
C TYR A 91 7.60 -12.57 5.85
N ASP A 92 7.36 -11.89 4.73
CA ASP A 92 7.09 -12.47 3.43
C ASP A 92 8.28 -12.29 2.50
N MET A 93 9.00 -13.38 2.22
CA MET A 93 10.05 -13.41 1.20
C MET A 93 9.54 -14.17 -0.03
N GLY A 94 9.18 -13.43 -1.06
CA GLY A 94 8.68 -13.95 -2.33
C GLY A 94 9.80 -14.29 -3.31
N ALA A 95 9.45 -14.32 -4.61
CA ALA A 95 10.43 -14.52 -5.67
C ALA A 95 11.31 -13.29 -5.89
N SER A 96 10.74 -12.10 -6.00
CA SER A 96 11.48 -10.88 -6.35
C SER A 96 11.76 -9.95 -5.17
N SER A 97 10.91 -9.96 -4.15
CA SER A 97 10.92 -8.97 -3.08
C SER A 97 10.58 -9.57 -1.73
N THR A 98 10.96 -8.85 -0.67
CA THR A 98 10.70 -9.20 0.72
C THR A 98 9.96 -8.07 1.42
N THR A 99 8.99 -8.41 2.27
CA THR A 99 8.30 -7.45 3.14
C THR A 99 8.24 -7.97 4.57
N ALA A 100 8.45 -7.08 5.54
CA ALA A 100 8.16 -7.31 6.94
C ALA A 100 7.03 -6.36 7.35
N THR A 101 5.94 -6.91 7.89
CA THR A 101 4.74 -6.16 8.23
C THR A 101 4.36 -6.41 9.66
N ILE A 102 4.20 -5.35 10.45
CA ILE A 102 3.65 -5.43 11.80
C ILE A 102 2.16 -5.14 11.71
N ALA A 103 1.34 -6.14 12.01
CA ALA A 103 -0.11 -6.04 12.01
C ALA A 103 -0.66 -6.23 13.43
N SER A 104 -1.54 -5.32 13.85
CA SER A 104 -2.17 -5.35 15.16
C SER A 104 -3.62 -5.77 15.06
N TYR A 105 -4.01 -6.77 15.86
CA TYR A 105 -5.36 -7.31 15.91
C TYR A 105 -6.04 -6.93 17.22
N GLN A 106 -7.26 -6.39 17.11
CA GLN A 106 -8.11 -6.11 18.26
C GLN A 106 -9.58 -6.08 17.84
N THR A 107 -10.48 -6.25 18.80
CA THR A 107 -11.91 -5.98 18.59
C THR A 107 -12.20 -4.50 18.75
N ILE A 108 -13.02 -3.96 17.85
CA ILE A 108 -13.51 -2.59 17.90
C ILE A 108 -15.03 -2.55 17.96
N LYS A 109 -15.56 -1.55 18.66
CA LYS A 109 -16.99 -1.25 18.63
C LYS A 109 -17.27 -0.29 17.49
N THR A 110 -18.11 -0.72 16.56
CA THR A 110 -18.59 0.10 15.44
C THR A 110 -20.06 0.37 15.64
N LYS A 111 -20.49 1.60 15.38
CA LYS A 111 -21.91 1.95 15.32
C LYS A 111 -22.32 2.00 13.87
N ASP A 112 -23.23 1.12 13.48
CA ASP A 112 -23.79 1.06 12.14
C ASP A 112 -25.32 1.01 12.24
N ARG A 113 -26.00 1.97 11.59
CA ARG A 113 -27.48 2.10 11.59
C ARG A 113 -28.11 2.03 13.00
N GLY A 114 -27.47 2.59 14.01
CA GLY A 114 -27.98 2.62 15.39
C GLY A 114 -27.66 1.39 16.24
N TYR A 115 -27.09 0.33 15.65
CA TYR A 115 -26.62 -0.86 16.37
C TYR A 115 -25.13 -0.75 16.66
N THR A 116 -24.72 -1.13 17.87
CA THR A 116 -23.31 -1.27 18.23
C THR A 116 -22.88 -2.71 18.01
N GLU A 117 -21.98 -2.93 17.05
CA GLU A 117 -21.40 -4.23 16.76
C GLU A 117 -19.93 -4.24 17.19
N THR A 118 -19.51 -5.32 17.86
CA THR A 118 -18.10 -5.57 18.16
C THR A 118 -17.53 -6.50 17.09
N ASN A 119 -16.59 -5.99 16.29
CA ASN A 119 -15.98 -6.73 15.19
C ASN A 119 -14.45 -6.73 15.34
N PRO A 120 -13.75 -7.79 14.90
CA PRO A 120 -12.30 -7.78 14.81
C PRO A 120 -11.85 -6.74 13.77
N GLN A 121 -10.71 -6.12 14.04
CA GLN A 121 -9.98 -5.25 13.14
C GLN A 121 -8.52 -5.71 13.09
N VAL A 122 -7.94 -5.68 11.90
CA VAL A 122 -6.49 -5.68 11.70
C VAL A 122 -6.04 -4.30 11.23
N THR A 123 -4.99 -3.76 11.85
CA THR A 123 -4.35 -2.51 11.45
C THR A 123 -2.89 -2.81 11.10
N VAL A 124 -2.44 -2.42 9.92
CA VAL A 124 -1.00 -2.40 9.59
C VAL A 124 -0.37 -1.21 10.32
N LEU A 125 0.56 -1.48 11.24
CA LEU A 125 1.25 -0.47 12.04
C LEU A 125 2.63 -0.09 11.49
N GLY A 126 3.35 -1.08 10.96
CA GLY A 126 4.70 -0.88 10.44
C GLY A 126 4.95 -1.73 9.21
N LEU A 127 5.79 -1.20 8.33
CA LEU A 127 6.20 -1.85 7.10
C LEU A 127 7.68 -1.57 6.85
N GLY A 128 8.41 -2.62 6.50
CA GLY A 128 9.72 -2.54 5.88
C GLY A 128 9.80 -3.51 4.72
N TYR A 129 10.62 -3.22 3.73
CA TYR A 129 10.67 -4.04 2.52
C TYR A 129 12.01 -3.89 1.80
N ASP A 130 12.27 -4.85 0.92
CA ASP A 130 13.37 -4.82 -0.04
C ASP A 130 12.84 -5.36 -1.38
N ARG A 131 12.88 -4.54 -2.42
CA ARG A 131 12.28 -4.82 -3.73
C ARG A 131 13.07 -5.81 -4.58
N SER A 132 14.32 -6.10 -4.22
CA SER A 132 15.20 -7.01 -4.94
C SER A 132 15.70 -8.20 -4.10
N LEU A 133 15.24 -8.31 -2.86
CA LEU A 133 15.52 -9.46 -1.99
C LEU A 133 14.44 -10.53 -2.18
N GLY A 134 14.77 -11.63 -2.83
CA GLY A 134 13.86 -12.77 -2.97
C GLY A 134 14.51 -14.03 -3.54
N GLY A 135 13.70 -15.07 -3.75
CA GLY A 135 14.14 -16.36 -4.27
C GLY A 135 14.81 -16.32 -5.66
N LEU A 136 14.43 -15.37 -6.52
CA LEU A 136 14.97 -15.23 -7.87
C LEU A 136 16.46 -14.88 -7.83
N GLU A 137 16.86 -14.00 -6.91
CA GLU A 137 18.24 -13.53 -6.77
C GLU A 137 19.19 -14.68 -6.35
N MET A 138 18.71 -15.56 -5.48
CA MET A 138 19.40 -16.81 -5.12
C MET A 138 19.40 -17.82 -6.28
N GLN A 139 18.29 -17.94 -7.00
CA GLN A 139 18.18 -18.81 -8.18
C GLN A 139 19.13 -18.39 -9.30
N LEU A 140 19.32 -17.09 -9.53
CA LEU A 140 20.25 -16.53 -10.52
C LEU A 140 21.71 -16.84 -10.16
N ARG A 141 22.10 -16.69 -8.89
CA ARG A 141 23.44 -17.11 -8.40
C ARG A 141 23.69 -18.59 -8.64
N LEU A 142 22.70 -19.43 -8.33
CA LEU A 142 22.81 -20.86 -8.57
C LEU A 142 22.91 -21.17 -10.06
N ARG A 143 22.13 -20.50 -10.93
CA ARG A 143 22.26 -20.61 -12.39
C ARG A 143 23.68 -20.26 -12.84
N ASP A 144 24.24 -19.16 -12.35
CA ASP A 144 25.56 -18.68 -12.77
C ASP A 144 26.66 -19.63 -12.27
N TYR A 145 26.51 -20.21 -11.09
CA TYR A 145 27.36 -21.28 -10.60
C TYR A 145 27.29 -22.52 -11.50
N LEU A 146 26.09 -22.96 -11.92
CA LEU A 146 25.94 -24.07 -12.86
C LEU A 146 26.58 -23.76 -14.22
N ALA A 147 26.40 -22.54 -14.74
CA ALA A 147 26.96 -22.09 -16.01
C ALA A 147 28.50 -22.08 -15.98
N LYS A 148 29.08 -21.53 -14.91
CA LYS A 148 30.53 -21.56 -14.69
C LYS A 148 31.08 -22.98 -14.68
N ASN A 149 30.45 -23.87 -13.91
CA ASN A 149 30.88 -25.27 -13.83
C ASN A 149 30.73 -26.01 -15.16
N PHE A 150 29.68 -25.72 -15.95
CA PHE A 150 29.52 -26.28 -17.29
C PHE A 150 30.69 -25.90 -18.21
N ASN A 151 31.04 -24.62 -18.27
CA ASN A 151 32.16 -24.13 -19.08
C ASN A 151 33.52 -24.71 -18.61
N GLU A 152 33.70 -24.92 -17.30
CA GLU A 152 34.92 -25.50 -16.74
C GLU A 152 35.15 -26.97 -17.16
N VAL A 153 34.11 -27.71 -17.54
CA VAL A 153 34.25 -29.07 -18.11
C VAL A 153 34.93 -29.04 -19.49
N LYS A 154 34.92 -27.89 -20.19
CA LYS A 154 35.58 -27.67 -21.50
C LYS A 154 35.18 -28.69 -22.58
N LYS A 155 33.91 -29.10 -22.58
CA LYS A 155 33.35 -30.01 -23.61
C LYS A 155 32.86 -29.26 -24.85
N THR A 156 32.54 -27.98 -24.73
CA THR A 156 32.14 -27.10 -25.82
C THR A 156 33.22 -26.06 -26.08
N SER A 157 33.34 -25.58 -27.32
CA SER A 157 34.22 -24.44 -27.65
C SER A 157 33.58 -23.09 -27.33
N ASN A 158 32.25 -23.06 -27.23
CA ASN A 158 31.45 -21.86 -26.99
C ASN A 158 31.12 -21.70 -25.50
N ASP A 159 30.92 -20.45 -25.08
CA ASP A 159 30.50 -20.11 -23.72
C ASP A 159 28.97 -20.21 -23.59
N VAL A 160 28.48 -20.97 -22.60
CA VAL A 160 27.03 -21.07 -22.33
C VAL A 160 26.39 -19.74 -21.95
N LEU A 161 27.15 -18.79 -21.39
CA LEU A 161 26.68 -17.45 -21.06
C LEU A 161 26.23 -16.67 -22.31
N GLU A 162 26.75 -17.01 -23.48
CA GLU A 162 26.35 -16.44 -24.78
C GLU A 162 25.15 -17.16 -25.40
N SER A 163 24.63 -18.23 -24.77
CA SER A 163 23.50 -19.02 -25.26
C SER A 163 22.23 -18.74 -24.44
N PRO A 164 21.26 -17.96 -24.96
CA PRO A 164 19.99 -17.72 -24.26
C PRO A 164 19.24 -19.01 -23.94
N ARG A 165 19.30 -20.00 -24.85
CA ARG A 165 18.66 -21.32 -24.67
C ARG A 165 19.35 -22.12 -23.55
N GLY A 166 20.68 -22.14 -23.52
CA GLY A 166 21.45 -22.81 -22.47
C GLY A 166 21.18 -22.18 -21.11
N MET A 167 21.24 -20.85 -21.01
CA MET A 167 20.95 -20.12 -19.79
C MET A 167 19.52 -20.32 -19.28
N ALA A 168 18.53 -20.41 -20.18
CA ALA A 168 17.15 -20.73 -19.78
C ALA A 168 17.02 -22.15 -19.21
N LYS A 169 17.72 -23.14 -19.78
CA LYS A 169 17.76 -24.51 -19.25
C LYS A 169 18.40 -24.55 -17.86
N LEU A 170 19.54 -23.88 -17.68
CA LEU A 170 20.24 -23.81 -16.40
C LEU A 170 19.43 -23.05 -15.35
N LEU A 171 18.70 -21.99 -15.73
CA LEU A 171 17.82 -21.25 -14.82
C LEU A 171 16.67 -22.14 -14.30
N LYS A 172 16.07 -22.93 -15.19
CA LYS A 172 15.02 -23.90 -14.82
C LYS A 172 15.57 -24.93 -13.82
N GLU A 173 16.77 -25.45 -14.07
CA GLU A 173 17.40 -26.41 -13.18
C GLU A 173 17.78 -25.80 -11.83
N ALA A 174 18.34 -24.59 -11.81
CA ALA A 174 18.64 -23.87 -10.58
C ALA A 174 17.38 -23.69 -9.70
N GLY A 175 16.23 -23.38 -10.30
CA GLY A 175 14.96 -23.28 -9.58
C GLY A 175 14.49 -24.61 -8.99
N ARG A 176 14.75 -25.73 -9.68
CA ARG A 176 14.48 -27.08 -9.17
C ARG A 176 15.44 -27.43 -8.02
N LEU A 177 16.74 -27.20 -8.21
CA LEU A 177 17.77 -27.48 -7.20
C LEU A 177 17.53 -26.69 -5.92
N ALA A 178 17.25 -25.39 -5.99
CA ALA A 178 16.98 -24.58 -4.81
C ALA A 178 15.84 -25.16 -3.94
N LYS A 179 14.78 -25.69 -4.58
CA LYS A 179 13.68 -26.37 -3.89
C LYS A 179 14.13 -27.70 -3.27
N VAL A 180 14.88 -28.52 -4.01
CA VAL A 180 15.35 -29.82 -3.51
C VAL A 180 16.34 -29.65 -2.35
N LEU A 181 17.27 -28.69 -2.47
CA LEU A 181 18.26 -28.34 -1.45
C LEU A 181 17.60 -27.73 -0.20
N SER A 182 16.41 -27.16 -0.31
CA SER A 182 15.65 -26.73 0.88
C SER A 182 15.22 -27.93 1.77
N ALA A 183 15.12 -29.13 1.20
CA ALA A 183 14.79 -30.36 1.93
C ALA A 183 15.98 -31.30 2.14
N ASN A 184 16.96 -31.32 1.22
CA ASN A 184 18.10 -32.25 1.22
C ASN A 184 19.44 -31.51 1.36
N SER A 185 20.47 -32.18 1.88
CA SER A 185 21.82 -31.60 2.02
C SER A 185 22.55 -31.43 0.70
N ASP A 186 22.19 -32.21 -0.32
CA ASP A 186 22.80 -32.21 -1.64
C ASP A 186 21.82 -32.76 -2.69
N HIS A 187 22.14 -32.55 -3.96
CA HIS A 187 21.44 -33.15 -5.08
C HIS A 187 22.26 -33.14 -6.37
N LEU A 188 22.06 -34.15 -7.23
CA LEU A 188 22.64 -34.17 -8.58
C LEU A 188 21.82 -33.26 -9.51
N SER A 189 22.43 -32.17 -9.95
CA SER A 189 21.99 -31.40 -11.11
C SER A 189 22.16 -32.22 -12.37
N GLN A 190 21.14 -32.32 -13.21
CA GLN A 190 21.23 -32.98 -14.51
C GLN A 190 20.42 -32.22 -15.56
N VAL A 191 21.10 -31.76 -16.62
CA VAL A 191 20.49 -31.01 -17.71
C VAL A 191 20.97 -31.55 -19.04
N GLU A 192 20.03 -31.91 -19.92
CA GLU A 192 20.33 -32.46 -21.23
C GLU A 192 20.54 -31.37 -22.29
N GLY A 193 21.56 -31.55 -23.13
CA GLY A 193 21.90 -30.69 -24.26
C GLY A 193 21.97 -29.20 -23.89
N VAL A 194 22.76 -28.84 -22.88
CA VAL A 194 22.88 -27.44 -22.40
C VAL A 194 23.36 -26.52 -23.50
N LEU A 195 24.43 -26.94 -24.21
CA LEU A 195 25.03 -26.24 -25.34
C LEU A 195 25.67 -27.29 -26.25
N ASP A 196 25.54 -27.12 -27.57
CA ASP A 196 26.13 -28.04 -28.57
C ASP A 196 25.80 -29.53 -28.33
N GLU A 197 24.58 -29.81 -27.86
CA GLU A 197 24.08 -31.15 -27.46
C GLU A 197 24.86 -31.83 -26.31
N GLU A 198 25.72 -31.09 -25.60
CA GLU A 198 26.43 -31.60 -24.43
C GLU A 198 25.57 -31.59 -23.17
N ASP A 199 25.50 -32.75 -22.53
CA ASP A 199 24.82 -32.95 -21.25
C ASP A 199 25.67 -32.45 -20.08
N PHE A 200 25.00 -31.90 -19.07
CA PHE A 200 25.61 -31.40 -17.85
C PHE A 200 25.16 -32.17 -16.63
N LYS A 201 26.11 -32.57 -15.78
CA LYS A 201 25.87 -33.16 -14.47
C LYS A 201 26.79 -32.53 -13.44
N LEU A 202 26.23 -32.12 -12.31
CA LEU A 202 26.99 -31.56 -11.20
C LEU A 202 26.33 -31.93 -9.87
N MET A 203 27.10 -32.47 -8.94
CA MET A 203 26.62 -32.64 -7.56
C MET A 203 26.71 -31.30 -6.86
N VAL A 204 25.59 -30.81 -6.32
CA VAL A 204 25.52 -29.52 -5.63
C VAL A 204 25.09 -29.75 -4.19
N LYS A 205 25.83 -29.19 -3.24
CA LYS A 205 25.48 -29.20 -1.82
C LYS A 205 24.71 -27.95 -1.42
N ARG A 206 23.88 -28.05 -0.39
CA ARG A 206 23.16 -26.93 0.22
C ARG A 206 24.14 -25.87 0.71
N GLU A 207 25.23 -26.29 1.37
CA GLU A 207 26.27 -25.39 1.89
C GLU A 207 26.86 -24.54 0.76
N GLU A 208 27.21 -25.14 -0.38
CA GLU A 208 27.72 -24.40 -1.55
C GLU A 208 26.68 -23.41 -2.08
N PHE A 209 25.41 -23.79 -2.13
CA PHE A 209 24.33 -22.87 -2.53
C PHE A 209 24.16 -21.70 -1.55
N GLU A 210 24.25 -21.97 -0.24
CA GLU A 210 24.16 -20.95 0.79
C GLU A 210 25.37 -20.01 0.77
N ASP A 211 26.58 -20.53 0.52
CA ASP A 211 27.81 -19.74 0.38
C ASP A 211 27.75 -18.74 -0.80
N LEU A 212 27.08 -19.13 -1.89
CA LEU A 212 26.85 -18.21 -3.02
C LEU A 212 25.99 -17.00 -2.61
N CYS A 213 25.17 -17.13 -1.56
CA CYS A 213 24.11 -16.19 -1.20
C CYS A 213 24.35 -15.45 0.13
N LEU A 214 25.58 -15.44 0.65
CA LEU A 214 25.90 -14.81 1.94
C LEU A 214 25.45 -13.34 2.01
N ASP A 215 25.70 -12.58 0.95
CA ASP A 215 25.29 -11.17 0.82
C ASP A 215 23.76 -10.99 0.81
N VAL A 216 23.03 -11.96 0.26
CA VAL A 216 21.56 -11.99 0.28
C VAL A 216 21.05 -12.19 1.70
N PHE A 217 21.69 -13.07 2.47
CA PHE A 217 21.28 -13.36 3.84
C PHE A 217 21.55 -12.20 4.80
N GLU A 218 22.60 -11.41 4.58
CA GLU A 218 22.88 -10.19 5.35
C GLU A 218 21.75 -9.15 5.24
N ARG A 219 21.03 -9.13 4.10
CA ARG A 219 19.92 -8.18 3.84
C ARG A 219 18.60 -8.57 4.52
N ILE A 220 18.47 -9.80 5.05
CA ILE A 220 17.23 -10.32 5.65
C ILE A 220 16.72 -9.44 6.79
N ARG A 221 17.63 -8.86 7.59
CA ARG A 221 17.29 -8.06 8.77
C ARG A 221 16.71 -6.69 8.42
N ALA A 222 17.19 -6.04 7.35
CA ALA A 222 16.85 -4.65 7.06
C ALA A 222 15.32 -4.39 6.94
N PRO A 223 14.52 -5.24 6.26
CA PRO A 223 13.06 -5.11 6.28
C PRO A 223 12.43 -5.16 7.67
N ILE A 224 12.94 -6.01 8.57
CA ILE A 224 12.41 -6.16 9.95
C ILE A 224 12.66 -4.89 10.74
N ASP A 225 13.89 -4.37 10.69
CA ASP A 225 14.27 -3.15 11.41
C ASP A 225 13.45 -1.95 10.90
N ALA A 226 13.27 -1.81 9.59
CA ALA A 226 12.44 -0.76 9.00
C ALA A 226 10.95 -0.89 9.42
N ALA A 227 10.41 -2.10 9.53
CA ALA A 227 9.06 -2.32 10.02
C ALA A 227 8.90 -1.91 11.50
N LEU A 228 9.86 -2.27 12.34
CA LEU A 228 9.87 -1.91 13.77
C LEU A 228 9.99 -0.39 13.97
N ILE A 229 10.90 0.25 13.22
CA ILE A 229 11.10 1.71 13.24
C ILE A 229 9.83 2.43 12.80
N SER A 230 9.22 2.03 11.68
CA SER A 230 7.99 2.66 11.17
C SER A 230 6.79 2.47 12.10
N ALA A 231 6.73 1.35 12.84
CA ALA A 231 5.72 1.14 13.89
C ALA A 231 6.03 1.88 15.20
N GLY A 232 7.27 2.38 15.39
CA GLY A 232 7.73 2.89 16.68
C GLY A 232 7.73 1.82 17.78
N MET A 233 8.04 0.57 17.42
CA MET A 233 7.95 -0.59 18.31
C MET A 233 9.29 -1.31 18.46
N ASP A 234 9.51 -1.87 19.65
CA ASP A 234 10.59 -2.84 19.88
C ASP A 234 10.12 -4.26 19.55
N ILE A 235 11.05 -5.13 19.15
CA ILE A 235 10.74 -6.53 18.82
C ILE A 235 10.14 -7.30 20.00
N SER A 236 10.43 -6.90 21.24
CA SER A 236 9.84 -7.50 22.45
C SER A 236 8.33 -7.26 22.58
N ALA A 237 7.78 -6.25 21.90
CA ALA A 237 6.34 -5.95 21.86
C ALA A 237 5.58 -6.75 20.79
N ILE A 238 6.28 -7.60 20.03
CA ILE A 238 5.69 -8.53 19.08
C ILE A 238 5.31 -9.82 19.82
N ASP A 239 4.09 -10.30 19.58
CA ASP A 239 3.57 -11.53 20.18
C ASP A 239 3.95 -12.76 19.36
N GLN A 240 3.90 -12.66 18.04
CA GLN A 240 4.24 -13.74 17.11
C GLN A 240 5.00 -13.23 15.90
N PHE A 241 5.96 -14.03 15.44
CA PHE A 241 6.69 -13.82 14.19
C PHE A 241 6.28 -14.93 13.23
N ILE A 242 5.61 -14.60 12.13
CA ILE A 242 5.09 -15.56 11.15
C ILE A 242 5.84 -15.38 9.82
N ILE A 243 6.32 -16.48 9.26
CA ILE A 243 7.01 -16.49 7.97
C ILE A 243 6.06 -16.89 6.84
N VAL A 244 6.17 -16.20 5.70
CA VAL A 244 5.32 -16.33 4.51
C VAL A 244 6.22 -16.24 3.26
N GLY A 245 5.73 -16.69 2.11
CA GLY A 245 6.47 -16.61 0.85
C GLY A 245 7.47 -17.74 0.64
N GLY A 246 7.68 -18.10 -0.63
CA GLY A 246 8.47 -19.28 -0.99
C GLY A 246 9.96 -19.19 -0.67
N GLY A 247 10.53 -17.98 -0.60
CA GLY A 247 11.94 -17.78 -0.24
C GLY A 247 12.25 -18.15 1.21
N THR A 248 11.26 -18.06 2.11
CA THR A 248 11.42 -18.47 3.52
C THR A 248 11.56 -19.97 3.70
N ARG A 249 11.35 -20.79 2.66
CA ARG A 249 11.56 -22.26 2.72
C ARG A 249 13.03 -22.65 2.75
N ILE A 250 13.94 -21.75 2.38
CA ILE A 250 15.38 -22.00 2.43
C ILE A 250 15.82 -22.05 3.89
N PRO A 251 16.51 -23.12 4.34
CA PRO A 251 16.90 -23.30 5.74
C PRO A 251 17.69 -22.13 6.31
N ARG A 252 18.70 -21.62 5.59
CA ARG A 252 19.50 -20.47 6.05
C ARG A 252 18.67 -19.21 6.30
N VAL A 253 17.64 -18.95 5.49
CA VAL A 253 16.72 -17.82 5.71
C VAL A 253 16.00 -17.98 7.05
N GLN A 254 15.48 -19.17 7.36
CA GLN A 254 14.82 -19.44 8.64
C GLN A 254 15.80 -19.34 9.81
N THR A 255 17.03 -19.83 9.66
CA THR A 255 18.06 -19.70 10.70
C THR A 255 18.33 -18.24 11.04
N VAL A 256 18.55 -17.38 10.04
CA VAL A 256 18.77 -15.95 10.26
C VAL A 256 17.55 -15.30 10.94
N LEU A 257 16.33 -15.59 10.47
CA LEU A 257 15.10 -15.06 11.09
C LEU A 257 14.93 -15.55 12.54
N GLN A 258 15.28 -16.80 12.82
CA GLN A 258 15.21 -17.41 14.14
C GLN A 258 16.24 -16.80 15.10
N GLU A 259 17.45 -16.49 14.63
CA GLU A 259 18.49 -15.76 15.38
C GLU A 259 18.03 -14.33 15.72
N ILE A 260 17.34 -13.67 14.80
CA ILE A 260 16.76 -12.34 15.00
C ILE A 260 15.64 -12.38 16.05
N TRP A 261 14.76 -13.37 15.97
CA TRP A 261 13.55 -13.46 16.78
C TRP A 261 13.80 -14.05 18.18
N GLY A 262 14.73 -15.00 18.31
CA GLY A 262 15.06 -15.67 19.56
C GLY A 262 13.98 -16.64 20.10
N LYS A 263 12.84 -16.79 19.41
CA LYS A 263 11.74 -17.71 19.73
C LYS A 263 11.30 -18.46 18.48
N GLU A 264 10.47 -19.49 18.59
CA GLU A 264 10.02 -20.26 17.42
C GLU A 264 9.27 -19.39 16.40
N LEU A 265 9.61 -19.57 15.11
CA LEU A 265 8.91 -18.93 13.99
C LEU A 265 7.56 -19.62 13.71
N GLY A 266 6.51 -18.82 13.61
CA GLY A 266 5.17 -19.26 13.24
C GLY A 266 5.07 -19.68 11.77
N LYS A 267 4.53 -20.88 11.56
CA LYS A 267 4.26 -21.47 10.22
C LYS A 267 2.79 -21.85 10.06
N ASN A 268 1.91 -21.22 10.83
CA ASN A 268 0.50 -21.56 11.00
C ASN A 268 -0.42 -20.86 9.98
N ILE A 269 0.10 -20.60 8.78
CA ILE A 269 -0.61 -20.05 7.63
C ILE A 269 -0.11 -20.73 6.35
N ASN A 270 -1.00 -20.97 5.38
CA ASN A 270 -0.56 -21.45 4.06
C ASN A 270 0.14 -20.31 3.32
N ALA A 271 1.47 -20.39 3.24
CA ALA A 271 2.31 -19.34 2.69
C ALA A 271 2.05 -19.04 1.20
N ASP A 272 1.51 -20.00 0.43
CA ASP A 272 1.28 -19.84 -1.01
C ASP A 272 -0.10 -19.24 -1.34
N GLU A 273 -1.09 -19.44 -0.46
CA GLU A 273 -2.49 -19.10 -0.72
C GLU A 273 -2.99 -17.92 0.12
N ALA A 274 -2.29 -17.56 1.20
CA ALA A 274 -2.78 -16.61 2.19
C ALA A 274 -3.20 -15.24 1.61
N ALA A 275 -2.39 -14.68 0.71
CA ALA A 275 -2.69 -13.41 0.07
C ALA A 275 -3.94 -13.51 -0.82
N ALA A 276 -4.03 -14.57 -1.64
CA ALA A 276 -5.20 -14.80 -2.49
C ALA A 276 -6.47 -15.01 -1.65
N MET A 277 -6.41 -15.80 -0.58
CA MET A 277 -7.56 -16.05 0.31
C MET A 277 -8.01 -14.79 1.06
N GLY A 278 -7.07 -13.93 1.47
CA GLY A 278 -7.38 -12.62 2.03
C GLY A 278 -8.09 -11.72 1.02
N ALA A 279 -7.60 -11.67 -0.22
CA ALA A 279 -8.22 -10.91 -1.30
C ALA A 279 -9.62 -11.44 -1.67
N VAL A 280 -9.83 -12.75 -1.67
CA VAL A 280 -11.15 -13.37 -1.84
C VAL A 280 -12.12 -12.90 -0.76
N TYR A 281 -11.68 -12.86 0.50
CA TYR A 281 -12.51 -12.33 1.57
C TYR A 281 -12.84 -10.84 1.38
N ARG A 282 -11.85 -10.04 0.96
CA ARG A 282 -12.06 -8.62 0.66
C ARG A 282 -13.05 -8.43 -0.49
N ALA A 283 -12.94 -9.23 -1.55
CA ALA A 283 -13.88 -9.20 -2.67
C ALA A 283 -15.30 -9.57 -2.21
N ALA A 284 -15.42 -10.57 -1.33
CA ALA A 284 -16.68 -10.99 -0.74
C ALA A 284 -17.30 -9.92 0.17
N ASP A 285 -16.50 -9.19 0.95
CA ASP A 285 -16.96 -8.10 1.83
C ASP A 285 -17.43 -6.87 1.03
N LEU A 286 -16.76 -6.58 -0.09
CA LEU A 286 -17.11 -5.48 -1.00
C LEU A 286 -18.25 -5.83 -1.96
N GLY A 287 -18.42 -7.12 -2.26
CA GLY A 287 -19.41 -7.63 -3.19
C GLY A 287 -20.84 -7.48 -2.68
N GLN A 288 -21.79 -7.30 -3.61
CA GLN A 288 -23.22 -7.17 -3.26
C GLN A 288 -23.96 -8.51 -3.19
N GLY A 289 -23.35 -9.60 -3.67
CA GLY A 289 -24.01 -10.89 -3.84
C GLY A 289 -24.22 -11.70 -2.57
N PHE A 290 -23.44 -11.45 -1.51
CA PHE A 290 -23.56 -12.18 -0.24
C PHE A 290 -22.94 -11.37 0.91
N LYS A 291 -23.37 -11.65 2.14
CA LYS A 291 -22.90 -10.95 3.34
C LYS A 291 -21.93 -11.82 4.12
N VAL A 292 -20.67 -11.38 4.22
CA VAL A 292 -19.69 -11.99 5.12
C VAL A 292 -19.77 -11.38 6.52
N LYS A 293 -19.14 -12.04 7.50
CA LYS A 293 -19.03 -11.46 8.85
C LYS A 293 -18.06 -10.28 8.78
N LYS A 294 -18.37 -9.12 9.36
CA LYS A 294 -17.47 -7.96 9.25
C LYS A 294 -16.10 -8.24 9.86
N PHE A 295 -15.03 -7.91 9.15
CA PHE A 295 -13.65 -7.89 9.65
C PHE A 295 -13.01 -6.63 9.10
N HIS A 296 -12.67 -5.68 9.97
CA HIS A 296 -12.16 -4.40 9.51
C HIS A 296 -10.68 -4.50 9.17
N VAL A 297 -10.26 -3.91 8.07
CA VAL A 297 -8.87 -3.82 7.65
C VAL A 297 -8.49 -2.35 7.55
N LYS A 298 -7.38 -1.97 8.17
CA LYS A 298 -6.76 -0.66 8.01
C LYS A 298 -5.35 -0.84 7.49
N GLU A 299 -5.13 -0.46 6.25
CA GLU A 299 -3.81 -0.39 5.65
C GLU A 299 -3.16 0.96 5.96
N ALA A 300 -1.84 1.05 5.82
CA ALA A 300 -1.07 2.25 6.14
C ALA A 300 -0.45 2.87 4.88
N ILE A 301 -0.40 4.20 4.85
CA ILE A 301 0.27 4.96 3.79
C ILE A 301 1.78 4.79 3.93
N VAL A 302 2.42 4.28 2.87
CA VAL A 302 3.87 4.00 2.82
C VAL A 302 4.64 5.17 2.22
N PHE A 303 4.06 5.81 1.20
CA PHE A 303 4.63 7.01 0.58
C PHE A 303 3.84 8.23 1.05
N PRO A 304 4.39 9.07 1.94
CA PRO A 304 3.72 10.31 2.32
C PRO A 304 3.58 11.22 1.09
N ILE A 305 2.51 12.00 1.05
CA ILE A 305 2.16 12.87 -0.06
C ILE A 305 2.06 14.31 0.44
N GLU A 306 2.64 15.24 -0.30
CA GLU A 306 2.57 16.67 -0.06
C GLU A 306 2.03 17.44 -1.28
N VAL A 307 1.64 18.68 -1.03
CA VAL A 307 1.25 19.65 -2.06
C VAL A 307 2.19 20.84 -2.00
N ASP A 308 2.77 21.16 -3.15
CA ASP A 308 3.69 22.25 -3.35
C ASP A 308 3.02 23.33 -4.20
N PHE A 309 2.99 24.55 -3.69
CA PHE A 309 2.39 25.68 -4.39
C PHE A 309 3.13 26.97 -4.10
N GLU A 310 3.07 27.90 -5.04
CA GLU A 310 3.69 29.20 -4.91
C GLU A 310 2.86 30.13 -4.02
N ARG A 311 3.54 30.96 -3.23
CA ARG A 311 2.90 32.00 -2.45
C ARG A 311 3.70 33.28 -2.55
N GLN A 312 3.04 34.37 -2.91
CA GLN A 312 3.61 35.70 -2.84
C GLN A 312 3.76 36.12 -1.37
N ILE A 313 4.93 36.67 -1.04
CA ILE A 313 5.29 37.21 0.27
C ILE A 313 5.75 38.64 0.04
N GLU A 314 5.19 39.56 0.81
CA GLU A 314 5.66 40.94 0.86
C GLU A 314 6.82 41.02 1.86
N ASN A 315 7.95 41.54 1.39
CA ASN A 315 9.16 41.72 2.17
C ASN A 315 9.09 43.06 2.94
N GLU A 316 9.95 43.23 3.94
CA GLU A 316 9.97 44.45 4.78
C GLU A 316 10.27 45.73 4.00
N ASP A 317 10.90 45.61 2.83
CA ASP A 317 11.20 46.70 1.90
C ASP A 317 10.05 47.01 0.92
N GLY A 318 8.90 46.34 1.06
CA GLY A 318 7.74 46.48 0.17
C GLY A 318 7.89 45.73 -1.16
N SER A 319 9.00 45.02 -1.39
CA SER A 319 9.15 44.14 -2.56
C SER A 319 8.36 42.84 -2.39
N THR A 320 7.90 42.25 -3.49
CA THR A 320 7.21 40.95 -3.46
C THR A 320 8.14 39.84 -3.91
N SER A 321 8.26 38.78 -3.12
CA SER A 321 8.99 37.56 -3.48
C SER A 321 8.04 36.36 -3.57
N THR A 322 8.39 35.37 -4.41
CA THR A 322 7.68 34.10 -4.50
C THR A 322 8.39 33.06 -3.65
N LYS A 323 7.64 32.41 -2.75
CA LYS A 323 8.12 31.26 -1.97
C LYS A 323 7.30 30.03 -2.30
N VAL A 324 7.97 28.91 -2.54
CA VAL A 324 7.31 27.59 -2.61
C VAL A 324 6.94 27.15 -1.20
N VAL A 325 5.65 26.86 -1.01
CA VAL A 325 5.10 26.33 0.24
C VAL A 325 4.78 24.86 0.03
N LYS A 326 5.39 24.01 0.86
CA LYS A 326 5.09 22.58 0.94
C LYS A 326 4.09 22.31 2.06
N ARG A 327 3.06 21.52 1.80
CA ARG A 327 2.07 21.11 2.82
C ARG A 327 1.82 19.62 2.76
N SER A 328 2.02 18.93 3.89
CA SER A 328 1.65 17.52 4.03
C SER A 328 0.17 17.32 3.76
N LEU A 329 -0.13 16.46 2.79
CA LEU A 329 -1.48 16.03 2.46
C LEU A 329 -1.75 14.68 3.14
N PHE A 330 -0.95 13.64 2.91
CA PHE A 330 -1.10 12.34 3.57
C PHE A 330 0.22 11.94 4.22
N ALA A 331 0.23 11.67 5.53
CA ALA A 331 1.45 11.34 6.25
C ALA A 331 1.72 9.82 6.25
N LEU A 332 2.99 9.45 6.42
CA LEU A 332 3.42 8.06 6.62
C LEU A 332 2.65 7.43 7.79
N GLY A 333 2.21 6.19 7.64
CA GLY A 333 1.52 5.43 8.69
C GLY A 333 0.04 5.77 8.86
N ASN A 334 -0.46 6.88 8.28
CA ASN A 334 -1.89 7.16 8.28
C ASN A 334 -2.66 6.04 7.58
N SER A 335 -3.84 5.69 8.08
CA SER A 335 -4.66 4.68 7.41
C SER A 335 -5.38 5.23 6.18
N TYR A 336 -5.68 4.40 5.19
CA TYR A 336 -6.61 4.73 4.09
C TYR A 336 -7.77 3.72 4.03
N PRO A 337 -8.94 4.08 3.46
CA PRO A 337 -9.27 5.31 2.72
C PRO A 337 -9.35 6.58 3.59
N GLN A 338 -9.03 7.75 3.01
CA GLN A 338 -9.13 9.06 3.66
C GLN A 338 -9.51 10.17 2.68
N LYS A 339 -10.39 11.09 3.13
CA LYS A 339 -10.69 12.34 2.45
C LYS A 339 -10.03 13.51 3.16
N LYS A 340 -9.42 14.42 2.41
CA LYS A 340 -8.81 15.64 2.93
C LYS A 340 -9.15 16.84 2.06
N VAL A 341 -9.39 17.97 2.72
CA VAL A 341 -9.63 19.24 2.05
C VAL A 341 -8.46 20.16 2.33
N MET A 342 -7.83 20.68 1.28
CA MET A 342 -6.80 21.70 1.39
C MET A 342 -7.38 23.04 0.93
N THR A 343 -7.22 24.08 1.75
CA THR A 343 -7.70 25.43 1.42
C THR A 343 -6.53 26.36 1.05
N PHE A 344 -6.65 26.99 -0.12
CA PHE A 344 -5.78 28.03 -0.64
C PHE A 344 -6.40 29.40 -0.39
N ASN A 345 -6.07 30.02 0.75
CA ASN A 345 -6.73 31.26 1.20
C ASN A 345 -6.22 32.53 0.53
N LYS A 346 -5.01 32.51 -0.05
CA LYS A 346 -4.34 33.70 -0.62
C LYS A 346 -4.36 33.76 -2.15
N HIS A 347 -4.95 32.76 -2.80
CA HIS A 347 -5.06 32.72 -4.26
C HIS A 347 -6.40 33.33 -4.67
N VAL A 348 -6.35 34.40 -5.46
CA VAL A 348 -7.52 35.09 -6.02
C VAL A 348 -7.50 35.11 -7.55
N ALA A 349 -6.43 34.58 -8.16
CA ALA A 349 -6.23 34.41 -9.58
C ALA A 349 -5.94 32.94 -9.89
N ASP A 350 -5.97 32.60 -11.17
CA ASP A 350 -5.65 31.26 -11.68
C ASP A 350 -4.19 30.91 -11.30
N PHE A 351 -3.96 29.68 -10.84
CA PHE A 351 -2.69 29.26 -10.27
C PHE A 351 -2.43 27.78 -10.49
N ASN A 352 -1.18 27.37 -10.31
CA ASN A 352 -0.75 25.98 -10.42
C ASN A 352 -0.26 25.46 -9.07
N PHE A 353 -0.38 24.16 -8.87
CA PHE A 353 0.26 23.47 -7.76
C PHE A 353 0.62 22.04 -8.16
N SER A 354 1.59 21.48 -7.45
CA SER A 354 2.09 20.13 -7.66
C SER A 354 1.72 19.25 -6.47
N VAL A 355 1.41 17.99 -6.75
CA VAL A 355 1.25 16.95 -5.74
C VAL A 355 2.45 16.03 -5.85
N ASN A 356 3.20 15.87 -4.77
CA ASN A 356 4.50 15.18 -4.75
C ASN A 356 4.53 14.12 -3.65
N TYR A 357 5.46 13.18 -3.75
CA TYR A 357 5.84 12.40 -2.57
C TYR A 357 6.65 13.29 -1.64
N ALA A 358 6.31 13.29 -0.36
CA ALA A 358 7.08 14.04 0.63
C ALA A 358 8.44 13.37 0.85
N GLU A 359 9.46 14.18 1.11
CA GLU A 359 10.77 13.67 1.52
C GLU A 359 10.63 12.85 2.81
N ASN A 360 11.25 11.68 2.82
CA ASN A 360 11.22 10.77 3.95
C ASN A 360 12.55 10.01 4.02
N GLU A 361 13.20 10.05 5.18
CA GLU A 361 14.44 9.31 5.46
C GLU A 361 14.27 7.79 5.26
N TYR A 362 13.03 7.29 5.37
CA TYR A 362 12.67 5.88 5.22
C TYR A 362 12.27 5.47 3.80
N LEU A 363 12.27 6.38 2.83
CA LEU A 363 12.19 6.04 1.42
C LEU A 363 13.62 5.94 0.89
N PRO A 364 14.16 4.73 0.63
CA PRO A 364 15.46 4.59 -0.01
C PRO A 364 15.52 5.50 -1.24
N LYS A 365 16.58 6.30 -1.40
CA LYS A 365 16.77 7.17 -2.57
C LYS A 365 16.58 6.43 -3.90
N LEU A 366 16.84 5.11 -3.91
CA LEU A 366 16.59 4.22 -5.03
C LEU A 366 15.10 4.09 -5.43
N GLU A 367 14.15 4.19 -4.51
CA GLU A 367 12.70 4.13 -4.77
C GLU A 367 12.21 5.35 -5.54
N VAL A 368 12.71 6.53 -5.16
CA VAL A 368 12.40 7.81 -5.81
C VAL A 368 13.03 7.86 -7.21
N LEU A 369 14.25 7.32 -7.35
CA LEU A 369 14.96 7.22 -8.64
C LEU A 369 14.35 6.19 -9.59
N ALA A 370 13.90 5.04 -9.09
CA ALA A 370 13.28 3.99 -9.92
C ALA A 370 11.92 4.40 -10.48
N ALA A 371 11.23 5.34 -9.82
CA ALA A 371 9.96 5.85 -10.30
C ALA A 371 10.12 6.93 -11.38
N ASN A 372 11.28 7.60 -11.50
CA ASN A 372 11.53 8.75 -12.40
C ASN A 372 10.42 9.83 -12.36
N VAL A 373 9.65 9.87 -11.28
CA VAL A 373 8.40 10.63 -11.14
C VAL A 373 8.45 11.25 -9.75
N GLU A 374 9.21 12.35 -9.63
CA GLU A 374 9.21 13.20 -8.43
C GLU A 374 7.80 13.78 -8.18
N ASN A 375 6.98 13.87 -9.22
CA ASN A 375 5.66 14.51 -9.23
C ASN A 375 4.53 13.50 -9.49
N ILE A 376 3.59 13.36 -8.55
CA ILE A 376 2.39 12.53 -8.73
C ILE A 376 1.43 13.18 -9.73
N SER A 377 1.24 14.49 -9.64
CA SER A 377 0.37 15.27 -10.52
C SER A 377 0.73 16.76 -10.51
N HIS A 378 0.61 17.41 -11.66
CA HIS A 378 0.62 18.87 -11.79
C HIS A 378 -0.79 19.36 -12.08
N ILE A 379 -1.30 20.26 -11.24
CA ILE A 379 -2.68 20.76 -11.31
C ILE A 379 -2.66 22.20 -11.77
N VAL A 380 -3.48 22.49 -12.78
CA VAL A 380 -3.76 23.84 -13.28
C VAL A 380 -5.15 24.25 -12.82
N ALA A 381 -5.22 25.16 -11.84
CA ALA A 381 -6.47 25.67 -11.31
C ALA A 381 -6.88 26.94 -12.09
N SER A 382 -7.86 26.78 -12.98
CA SER A 382 -8.37 27.84 -13.85
C SER A 382 -9.77 28.32 -13.42
N GLY A 383 -10.15 29.52 -13.87
CA GLY A 383 -11.47 30.10 -13.59
C GLY A 383 -11.62 30.70 -12.20
N VAL A 384 -10.55 30.71 -11.40
CA VAL A 384 -10.49 31.33 -10.08
C VAL A 384 -10.74 32.82 -10.20
N THR A 385 -10.03 33.46 -11.14
CA THR A 385 -10.13 34.90 -11.39
C THR A 385 -11.58 35.32 -11.69
N ALA A 386 -12.25 34.54 -12.55
CA ALA A 386 -13.65 34.77 -12.91
C ALA A 386 -14.60 34.54 -11.73
N ALA A 387 -14.37 33.52 -10.90
CA ALA A 387 -15.17 33.24 -9.71
C ALA A 387 -15.06 34.39 -8.69
N PHE A 388 -13.86 34.88 -8.41
CA PHE A 388 -13.65 36.02 -7.51
C PHE A 388 -14.27 37.31 -8.07
N ALA A 389 -14.10 37.61 -9.36
CA ALA A 389 -14.75 38.77 -9.97
C ALA A 389 -16.29 38.72 -9.87
N LYS A 390 -16.88 37.53 -10.01
CA LYS A 390 -18.33 37.34 -9.97
C LYS A 390 -18.91 37.38 -8.55
N HIS A 391 -18.23 36.79 -7.58
CA HIS A 391 -18.79 36.49 -6.26
C HIS A 391 -18.21 37.31 -5.10
N ASN A 392 -17.13 38.07 -5.32
CA ASN A 392 -16.57 39.00 -4.34
C ASN A 392 -17.28 40.36 -4.43
N GLN A 393 -18.57 40.38 -4.07
CA GLN A 393 -19.44 41.56 -4.02
C GLN A 393 -19.70 41.99 -2.56
N GLU A 394 -20.26 43.18 -2.36
CA GLU A 394 -20.59 43.71 -1.04
C GLU A 394 -21.47 42.72 -0.22
N GLY A 395 -21.04 42.41 1.00
CA GLY A 395 -21.67 41.40 1.87
C GLY A 395 -21.26 39.95 1.64
N SER A 396 -20.31 39.68 0.74
CA SER A 396 -19.71 38.36 0.46
C SER A 396 -18.25 38.31 0.91
N GLU A 397 -17.87 37.31 1.71
CA GLU A 397 -16.51 37.10 2.20
C GLU A 397 -15.89 35.84 1.57
N PRO A 398 -14.75 35.93 0.87
CA PRO A 398 -14.09 34.76 0.30
C PRO A 398 -13.47 33.88 1.39
N LYS A 399 -13.78 32.58 1.37
CA LYS A 399 -13.19 31.56 2.26
C LYS A 399 -12.06 30.76 1.59
N GLY A 400 -11.58 31.24 0.45
CA GLY A 400 -10.52 30.63 -0.34
C GLY A 400 -10.99 29.51 -1.27
N ILE A 401 -10.02 28.90 -1.93
CA ILE A 401 -10.25 27.81 -2.89
C ILE A 401 -9.98 26.49 -2.17
N LYS A 402 -10.96 25.58 -2.17
CA LYS A 402 -10.87 24.27 -1.54
C LYS A 402 -10.59 23.20 -2.59
N ALA A 403 -9.52 22.43 -2.40
CA ALA A 403 -9.21 21.23 -3.16
C ALA A 403 -9.55 20.00 -2.32
N HIS A 404 -10.42 19.14 -2.85
CA HIS A 404 -10.94 17.95 -2.19
C HIS A 404 -10.18 16.72 -2.69
N PHE A 405 -9.26 16.22 -1.88
CA PHE A 405 -8.49 15.02 -2.17
C PHE A 405 -9.13 13.79 -1.53
N ASN A 406 -9.07 12.66 -2.24
CA ASN A 406 -9.52 11.37 -1.77
C ASN A 406 -8.46 10.30 -2.06
N MET A 407 -8.00 9.64 -0.99
CA MET A 407 -7.29 8.36 -1.06
C MET A 407 -8.33 7.27 -0.88
N ASP A 408 -8.58 6.48 -1.92
CA ASP A 408 -9.62 5.45 -1.91
C ASP A 408 -9.19 4.14 -1.21
N ASP A 409 -10.07 3.14 -1.22
CA ASP A 409 -9.83 1.80 -0.67
C ASP A 409 -8.75 1.00 -1.41
N SER A 410 -8.22 1.52 -2.53
CA SER A 410 -7.10 0.96 -3.28
C SER A 410 -5.79 1.69 -3.00
N GLY A 411 -5.81 2.70 -2.12
CA GLY A 411 -4.67 3.57 -1.89
C GLY A 411 -4.34 4.44 -3.11
N VAL A 412 -5.33 4.75 -3.96
CA VAL A 412 -5.15 5.62 -5.13
C VAL A 412 -5.65 7.03 -4.81
N LEU A 413 -4.77 8.00 -5.04
CA LEU A 413 -5.04 9.41 -4.85
C LEU A 413 -5.83 9.97 -6.05
N THR A 414 -6.88 10.71 -5.72
CA THR A 414 -7.67 11.51 -6.66
C THR A 414 -7.90 12.91 -6.11
N LEU A 415 -7.84 13.92 -6.98
CA LEU A 415 -8.40 15.24 -6.73
C LEU A 415 -9.85 15.21 -7.20
N ALA A 416 -10.79 15.08 -6.27
CA ALA A 416 -12.20 14.85 -6.57
C ALA A 416 -12.94 16.13 -6.99
N ALA A 417 -12.58 17.28 -6.42
CA ALA A 417 -13.20 18.56 -6.73
C ALA A 417 -12.29 19.75 -6.35
N MET A 418 -12.48 20.88 -7.04
CA MET A 418 -11.96 22.17 -6.63
C MET A 418 -13.07 23.21 -6.66
N GLU A 419 -13.20 23.99 -5.58
CA GLU A 419 -14.30 24.93 -5.39
C GLU A 419 -13.80 26.25 -4.79
N ALA A 420 -14.24 27.39 -5.35
CA ALA A 420 -14.06 28.69 -4.70
C ALA A 420 -15.25 28.94 -3.76
N VAL A 421 -14.98 29.15 -2.47
CA VAL A 421 -16.04 29.28 -1.46
C VAL A 421 -16.19 30.74 -1.04
N PHE A 422 -17.42 31.24 -1.04
CA PHE A 422 -17.79 32.57 -0.60
C PHE A 422 -18.92 32.47 0.44
N GLU A 423 -18.79 33.15 1.57
CA GLU A 423 -19.82 33.22 2.61
C GLU A 423 -20.57 34.55 2.49
N LYS A 424 -21.90 34.52 2.40
CA LYS A 424 -22.72 35.72 2.30
C LYS A 424 -23.45 35.96 3.62
N SER A 425 -23.18 37.09 4.26
CA SER A 425 -23.93 37.52 5.44
C SER A 425 -25.21 38.21 5.00
N ILE A 426 -26.37 37.59 5.26
CA ILE A 426 -27.68 38.22 5.02
C ILE A 426 -28.11 38.83 6.36
N LEU A 427 -28.10 40.16 6.44
CA LEU A 427 -28.79 40.85 7.53
C LEU A 427 -30.28 40.73 7.27
N VAL A 428 -30.98 39.95 8.11
CA VAL A 428 -32.44 39.98 8.14
C VAL A 428 -32.80 41.23 8.95
N GLU A 429 -33.28 42.27 8.29
CA GLU A 429 -34.01 43.32 8.98
C GLU A 429 -35.28 42.67 9.56
N GLU A 430 -35.31 42.44 10.87
CA GLU A 430 -36.56 42.14 11.57
C GLU A 430 -37.46 43.38 11.39
N GLU A 431 -38.48 43.27 10.53
CA GLU A 431 -39.66 44.13 10.64
C GLU A 431 -40.17 43.97 12.07
N LYS A 432 -39.96 45.01 12.90
CA LYS A 432 -40.57 45.08 14.21
C LYS A 432 -42.08 44.88 14.04
N PRO A 433 -42.70 43.89 14.70
CA PRO A 433 -44.14 43.85 14.77
C PRO A 433 -44.61 45.13 15.46
N GLU A 434 -45.58 45.84 14.88
CA GLU A 434 -46.31 46.86 15.61
C GLU A 434 -46.87 46.22 16.90
N GLU A 435 -46.38 46.69 18.05
CA GLU A 435 -46.83 46.23 19.36
C GLU A 435 -48.30 46.63 19.57
N GLU A 436 -49.25 45.74 19.30
CA GLU A 436 -50.53 45.77 19.99
C GLU A 436 -50.31 45.26 21.42
N GLU A 437 -50.25 46.18 22.39
CA GLU A 437 -50.16 45.89 23.82
C GLU A 437 -51.35 45.02 24.28
N SER A 438 -51.14 43.72 24.44
CA SER A 438 -52.05 42.83 25.16
C SER A 438 -51.77 42.87 26.67
N THR A 439 -52.81 43.13 27.45
CA THR A 439 -52.83 43.28 28.92
C THR A 439 -52.33 42.08 29.74
N LEU A 440 -51.99 40.96 29.09
CA LEU A 440 -51.45 39.75 29.73
C LEU A 440 -49.93 39.81 30.00
N SER A 441 -49.19 40.70 29.35
CA SER A 441 -47.73 40.82 29.53
C SER A 441 -47.32 41.43 30.89
N LYS A 442 -48.24 42.15 31.56
CA LYS A 442 -47.98 42.79 32.87
C LYS A 442 -48.01 41.84 34.07
N LEU A 443 -48.53 40.61 33.94
CA LEU A 443 -48.53 39.64 35.05
C LEU A 443 -47.30 38.71 35.08
N GLY A 444 -46.66 38.45 33.93
CA GLY A 444 -45.52 37.52 33.85
C GLY A 444 -44.18 38.09 34.35
N SER A 445 -43.99 39.42 34.28
CA SER A 445 -42.71 40.07 34.59
C SER A 445 -42.43 40.27 36.09
N THR A 446 -43.40 40.01 36.97
CA THR A 446 -43.26 40.16 38.43
C THR A 446 -42.74 38.88 39.10
N ILE A 447 -42.87 37.70 38.47
CA ILE A 447 -42.49 36.41 39.09
C ILE A 447 -41.01 36.04 38.81
N SER A 448 -40.44 36.43 37.67
CA SER A 448 -39.02 36.13 37.36
C SER A 448 -38.00 36.93 38.18
N LYS A 449 -38.38 38.04 38.81
CA LYS A 449 -37.45 38.84 39.65
C LYS A 449 -37.28 38.29 41.08
N LEU A 450 -38.03 37.26 41.49
CA LEU A 450 -37.93 36.68 42.83
C LEU A 450 -36.91 35.54 42.97
N PHE A 451 -36.44 34.93 41.86
CA PHE A 451 -35.63 33.70 41.91
C PHE A 451 -34.12 33.85 41.71
N PHE A 452 -33.59 35.07 41.51
CA PHE A 452 -32.16 35.28 41.24
C PHE A 452 -31.34 35.87 42.40
N ARG A 453 -31.86 35.84 43.63
CA ARG A 453 -31.13 36.37 44.80
C ARG A 453 -31.12 35.39 45.98
N VAL A 454 -30.49 34.22 45.84
CA VAL A 454 -29.75 33.50 46.92
C VAL A 454 -28.92 32.36 46.27
N ARG A 455 -27.59 32.49 46.24
CA ARG A 455 -26.60 31.50 46.74
C ARG A 455 -25.18 32.00 46.45
N ARG A 456 -24.44 32.26 47.53
CA ARG A 456 -22.98 32.24 47.60
C ARG A 456 -22.50 30.80 47.57
#